data_AF-A0A454TM34-F1
#
_entry.id   AF-A0A454TM34-F1
#
_cell.length_a   1.000
_cell.length_b   1.000
_cell.length_c   1.000
_cell.angle_alpha   90.00
_cell.angle_beta   90.00
_cell.angle_gamma   90.00
#
_symmetry.space_group_name_H-M   'P 1'
#
loop_
_entity.id
_entity.type
_entity.pdbx_description
1 polymer ?
#
loop_
_entity_poly.entity_id
_entity_poly.type
_entity_poly.pdbx_seq_one_letter_code
_entity_poly.pdbx_strand_id
1 'polypeptide(L)'
;MTGRREGAFNMSVHDRRLEVYMACTRAAEYVLARQCPDGGFCFYRTQDLNEPNLADTYHALSVLRLLGREVPRCEQVLSFSSGFPGRSQPDDLYHLTGIALLTQAEAPVLSAYREPSMALSLAPPPHRQSTEVSAWLTRARTVVLLKRRLGVLAHSQGLCPIIVSLMHDGGFGPGPNLLDTLSAIEILAAHDVPLAMPGLARFIDELQHPSCTFTMTRTSRMERLELAAAGVACCRVLKTPVRYATEALRFILACQTQHGGFAAAPDALPDIVLTHQAVATLLALNALP
;
A
#
# COMPACT_ATOMS: atom_id res chain seq x y z
N MET A 1 -15.73 36.49 -27.97
CA MET A 1 -15.31 35.76 -26.76
C MET A 1 -15.51 34.27 -27.02
N THR A 2 -14.40 33.58 -27.25
CA THR A 2 -14.32 32.19 -27.72
C THR A 2 -14.55 31.22 -26.57
N GLY A 3 -15.66 30.50 -26.59
CA GLY A 3 -15.92 29.36 -25.71
C GLY A 3 -14.96 28.21 -26.01
N ARG A 4 -14.12 27.86 -25.03
CA ARG A 4 -13.31 26.64 -25.06
C ARG A 4 -14.25 25.44 -25.04
N ARG A 5 -14.12 24.58 -26.05
CA ARG A 5 -14.69 23.24 -26.07
C ARG A 5 -14.00 22.41 -24.99
N GLU A 6 -14.73 22.04 -23.94
CA GLU A 6 -14.40 20.88 -23.12
C GLU A 6 -14.60 19.63 -23.98
N GLY A 7 -13.53 19.20 -24.67
CA GLY A 7 -13.48 17.88 -25.26
C GLY A 7 -13.22 16.87 -24.15
N ALA A 8 -14.25 16.16 -23.70
CA ALA A 8 -14.05 14.94 -22.93
C ALA A 8 -13.30 13.95 -23.83
N PHE A 9 -11.98 13.87 -23.66
CA PHE A 9 -11.13 12.94 -24.39
C PHE A 9 -11.48 11.53 -23.90
N ASN A 10 -12.34 10.86 -24.65
CA ASN A 10 -12.76 9.50 -24.36
C ASN A 10 -11.62 8.58 -24.82
N MET A 11 -10.71 8.28 -23.89
CA MET A 11 -9.56 7.42 -24.14
C MET A 11 -10.04 6.00 -24.44
N SER A 12 -9.57 5.38 -25.53
CA SER A 12 -9.97 4.01 -25.85
C SER A 12 -9.37 3.03 -24.81
N VAL A 13 -10.00 1.86 -24.65
CA VAL A 13 -9.47 0.80 -23.76
C VAL A 13 -8.05 0.39 -24.16
N HIS A 14 -7.74 0.44 -25.46
CA HIS A 14 -6.40 0.14 -25.97
C HIS A 14 -5.37 1.20 -25.52
N ASP A 15 -5.69 2.49 -25.71
CA ASP A 15 -4.83 3.61 -25.32
C ASP A 15 -4.57 3.60 -23.81
N ARG A 16 -5.63 3.33 -23.02
CA ARG A 16 -5.55 3.18 -21.57
C ARG A 16 -4.54 2.11 -21.15
N ARG A 17 -4.62 0.92 -21.77
CA ARG A 17 -3.72 -0.19 -21.45
C ARG A 17 -2.28 0.13 -21.82
N LEU A 18 -2.07 0.80 -22.94
CA LEU A 18 -0.76 1.23 -23.39
C LEU A 18 -0.15 2.27 -22.44
N GLU A 19 -0.92 3.27 -22.00
CA GLU A 19 -0.47 4.27 -21.02
C GLU A 19 -0.05 3.63 -19.69
N VAL A 20 -0.88 2.73 -19.17
CA VAL A 20 -0.55 1.98 -17.93
C VAL A 20 0.71 1.16 -18.11
N TYR A 21 0.84 0.45 -19.24
CA TYR A 21 2.04 -0.34 -19.54
C TYR A 21 3.31 0.52 -19.59
N MET A 22 3.25 1.68 -20.26
CA MET A 22 4.37 2.63 -20.33
C MET A 22 4.71 3.20 -18.95
N ALA A 23 3.69 3.56 -18.17
CA ALA A 23 3.89 4.04 -16.80
C ALA A 23 4.54 2.99 -15.91
N CYS A 24 4.08 1.74 -15.97
CA CYS A 24 4.70 0.61 -15.27
C CYS A 24 6.15 0.37 -15.69
N THR A 25 6.46 0.51 -16.98
CA THR A 25 7.83 0.35 -17.50
C THR A 25 8.76 1.40 -16.90
N ARG A 26 8.37 2.68 -16.93
CA ARG A 26 9.14 3.77 -16.31
C ARG A 26 9.28 3.60 -14.79
N ALA A 27 8.26 3.07 -14.12
CA ALA A 27 8.32 2.78 -12.69
C ALA A 27 9.37 1.71 -12.37
N ALA A 28 9.48 0.67 -13.21
CA ALA A 28 10.52 -0.36 -13.09
C ALA A 28 11.92 0.25 -13.26
N GLU A 29 12.12 1.09 -14.27
CA GLU A 29 13.39 1.80 -14.50
C GLU A 29 13.76 2.69 -13.31
N TYR A 30 12.78 3.44 -12.80
CA TYR A 30 12.96 4.27 -11.61
C TYR A 30 13.46 3.45 -10.41
N VAL A 31 12.77 2.36 -10.04
CA VAL A 31 13.16 1.57 -8.87
C VAL A 31 14.51 0.88 -9.07
N LEU A 32 14.81 0.37 -10.28
CA LEU A 32 16.11 -0.23 -10.58
C LEU A 32 17.26 0.76 -10.41
N ALA A 33 17.06 2.02 -10.80
CA ALA A 33 18.06 3.09 -10.60
C ALA A 33 18.33 3.40 -9.11
N ARG A 34 17.41 3.02 -8.20
CA ARG A 34 17.54 3.23 -6.75
C ARG A 34 18.30 2.14 -6.01
N GLN A 35 18.72 1.07 -6.67
CA GLN A 35 19.46 0.01 -5.99
C GLN A 35 20.92 0.42 -5.71
N CYS A 36 21.30 0.41 -4.44
CA CYS A 36 22.64 0.72 -3.94
C CYS A 36 23.64 -0.42 -4.22
N PRO A 37 24.97 -0.17 -4.18
CA PRO A 37 26.00 -1.21 -4.39
C PRO A 37 25.87 -2.43 -3.48
N ASP A 38 25.46 -2.23 -2.23
CA ASP A 38 25.27 -3.26 -1.20
C ASP A 38 23.99 -4.11 -1.40
N GLY A 39 23.15 -3.78 -2.38
CA GLY A 39 21.95 -4.52 -2.74
C GLY A 39 20.65 -3.91 -2.24
N GLY A 40 20.70 -3.09 -1.18
CA GLY A 40 19.53 -2.36 -0.68
C GLY A 40 19.06 -1.28 -1.65
N PHE A 41 17.88 -0.73 -1.41
CA PHE A 41 17.34 0.39 -2.18
C PHE A 41 17.16 1.61 -1.29
N CYS A 42 17.34 2.81 -1.86
CA CYS A 42 17.08 4.07 -1.16
C CYS A 42 16.27 5.05 -2.02
N PHE A 43 15.30 5.71 -1.40
CA PHE A 43 14.53 6.77 -2.04
C PHE A 43 15.42 7.93 -2.50
N TYR A 44 16.47 8.29 -1.77
CA TYR A 44 17.41 9.35 -2.16
C TYR A 44 18.78 8.76 -2.50
N ARG A 45 19.22 8.93 -3.74
CA ARG A 45 20.52 8.43 -4.22
C ARG A 45 21.31 9.56 -4.86
N THR A 46 22.45 9.90 -4.27
CA THR A 46 23.45 10.78 -4.90
C THR A 46 24.77 10.04 -5.06
N GLN A 47 25.74 10.67 -5.73
CA GLN A 47 27.09 10.10 -5.86
C GLN A 47 27.75 9.85 -4.50
N ASP A 48 27.45 10.70 -3.50
CA ASP A 48 28.14 10.71 -2.22
C ASP A 48 27.30 10.22 -1.03
N LEU A 49 25.98 10.03 -1.21
CA LEU A 49 25.09 9.58 -0.14
C LEU A 49 24.13 8.48 -0.62
N ASN A 50 24.26 7.31 0.01
CA ASN A 50 23.36 6.17 -0.14
C ASN A 50 22.92 5.74 1.25
N GLU A 51 21.62 5.79 1.53
CA GLU A 51 21.03 5.34 2.80
C GLU A 51 19.98 4.26 2.55
N PRO A 52 20.40 3.05 2.11
CA PRO A 52 19.47 1.97 1.85
C PRO A 52 18.77 1.53 3.15
N ASN A 53 17.48 1.24 3.04
CA ASN A 53 16.67 0.78 4.18
C ASN A 53 15.72 -0.36 3.79
N LEU A 54 15.18 -1.04 4.80
CA LEU A 54 14.32 -2.21 4.61
C LEU A 54 13.01 -1.87 3.90
N ALA A 55 12.40 -0.72 4.20
CA ALA A 55 11.12 -0.32 3.62
C ALA A 55 11.26 -0.06 2.11
N ASP A 56 12.22 0.78 1.71
CA ASP A 56 12.53 1.06 0.30
C ASP A 56 12.90 -0.20 -0.46
N THR A 57 13.71 -1.07 0.14
CA THR A 57 14.09 -2.36 -0.45
C THR A 57 12.86 -3.24 -0.69
N TYR A 58 12.03 -3.44 0.33
CA TYR A 58 10.79 -4.21 0.20
C TYR A 58 9.86 -3.65 -0.88
N HIS A 59 9.64 -2.34 -0.89
CA HIS A 59 8.73 -1.69 -1.83
C HIS A 59 9.26 -1.72 -3.27
N ALA A 60 10.56 -1.52 -3.49
CA ALA A 60 11.18 -1.64 -4.80
C ALA A 60 11.04 -3.08 -5.36
N LEU A 61 11.35 -4.09 -4.55
CA LEU A 61 11.18 -5.49 -4.95
C LEU A 61 9.72 -5.85 -5.19
N SER A 62 8.79 -5.28 -4.42
CA SER A 62 7.36 -5.46 -4.63
C SER A 62 6.89 -4.89 -5.97
N VAL A 63 7.40 -3.71 -6.38
CA VAL A 63 7.17 -3.16 -7.73
C VAL A 63 7.66 -4.14 -8.80
N LEU A 64 8.90 -4.60 -8.70
CA LEU A 64 9.48 -5.53 -9.68
C LEU A 64 8.67 -6.82 -9.79
N ARG A 65 8.26 -7.39 -8.65
CA ARG A 65 7.45 -8.61 -8.60
C ARG A 65 6.07 -8.43 -9.24
N LEU A 66 5.40 -7.30 -8.97
CA LEU A 66 4.11 -6.96 -9.57
C LEU A 66 4.20 -6.85 -11.10
N LEU A 67 5.36 -6.39 -11.60
CA LEU A 67 5.64 -6.22 -13.01
C LEU A 67 6.27 -7.46 -13.67
N GLY A 68 6.37 -8.58 -12.94
CA GLY A 68 6.96 -9.82 -13.45
C GLY A 68 8.45 -9.72 -13.76
N ARG A 69 9.17 -8.80 -13.10
CA ARG A 69 10.63 -8.65 -13.20
C ARG A 69 11.31 -9.49 -12.13
N GLU A 70 12.50 -9.99 -12.45
CA GLU A 70 13.37 -10.69 -11.51
C GLU A 70 13.97 -9.74 -10.47
N VAL A 71 14.38 -10.30 -9.33
CA VAL A 71 15.09 -9.56 -8.28
C VAL A 71 16.53 -9.29 -8.74
N PRO A 72 16.93 -8.01 -8.90
CA PRO A 72 18.29 -7.69 -9.31
C PRO A 72 19.25 -7.93 -8.15
N ARG A 73 20.44 -8.47 -8.44
CA ARG A 73 21.50 -8.65 -7.43
C ARG A 73 20.98 -9.36 -6.16
N CYS A 74 20.27 -10.47 -6.37
CA CYS A 74 19.52 -11.17 -5.33
C CYS A 74 20.39 -11.55 -4.13
N GLU A 75 21.62 -12.03 -4.37
CA GLU A 75 22.57 -12.35 -3.31
C GLU A 75 22.95 -11.13 -2.47
N GLN A 76 23.16 -9.97 -3.10
CA GLN A 76 23.45 -8.72 -2.40
C GLN A 76 22.23 -8.24 -1.60
N VAL A 77 21.02 -8.35 -2.15
CA VAL A 77 19.77 -8.05 -1.42
C VAL A 77 19.65 -8.92 -0.15
N LEU A 78 19.92 -10.23 -0.26
CA LEU A 78 19.92 -11.15 0.87
C LEU A 78 20.99 -10.79 1.91
N SER A 79 22.21 -10.50 1.45
CA SER A 79 23.31 -10.04 2.30
C SER A 79 22.96 -8.76 3.07
N PHE A 80 22.44 -7.74 2.37
CA PHE A 80 21.93 -6.50 2.96
C PHE A 80 20.87 -6.79 4.05
N SER A 81 19.85 -7.59 3.72
CA SER A 81 18.78 -7.91 4.67
C SER A 81 19.28 -8.69 5.90
N SER A 82 20.33 -9.50 5.74
CA SER A 82 20.95 -10.26 6.84
C SER A 82 21.69 -9.36 7.84
N GLY A 83 22.07 -8.15 7.43
CA GLY A 83 22.64 -7.11 8.30
C GLY A 83 21.64 -6.51 9.31
N PHE A 84 20.35 -6.85 9.20
CA PHE A 84 19.29 -6.43 10.11
C PHE A 84 18.77 -7.66 10.88
N PRO A 85 19.54 -8.20 11.85
CA PRO A 85 19.09 -9.35 12.62
C PRO A 85 17.78 -8.99 13.31
N GLY A 86 16.73 -9.78 13.02
CA GLY A 86 15.31 -9.52 13.29
C GLY A 86 15.04 -8.63 14.51
N ARG A 87 15.11 -7.31 14.29
CA ARG A 87 14.81 -6.32 15.33
C ARG A 87 13.33 -6.48 15.66
N SER A 88 12.97 -6.49 16.94
CA SER A 88 11.61 -6.80 17.41
C SER A 88 10.53 -5.78 17.00
N GLN A 89 10.83 -4.84 16.10
CA GLN A 89 9.83 -3.91 15.59
C GLN A 89 9.02 -4.58 14.46
N PRO A 90 7.68 -4.47 14.50
CA PRO A 90 6.80 -5.08 13.51
C PRO A 90 7.14 -4.73 12.05
N ASP A 91 7.48 -3.47 11.77
CA ASP A 91 7.72 -3.01 10.40
C ASP A 91 9.00 -3.61 9.82
N ASP A 92 10.08 -3.69 10.61
CA ASP A 92 11.34 -4.33 10.19
C ASP A 92 11.10 -5.81 9.85
N LEU A 93 10.42 -6.55 10.73
CA LEU A 93 10.10 -7.96 10.50
C LEU A 93 9.16 -8.15 9.30
N TYR A 94 8.22 -7.23 9.09
CA TYR A 94 7.32 -7.25 7.93
C TYR A 94 8.09 -7.05 6.62
N HIS A 95 9.03 -6.10 6.58
CA HIS A 95 9.86 -5.85 5.41
C HIS A 95 10.86 -6.99 5.17
N LEU A 96 11.57 -7.46 6.20
CA LEU A 96 12.51 -8.59 6.11
C LEU A 96 11.84 -9.86 5.60
N THR A 97 10.68 -10.21 6.18
CA THR A 97 9.90 -11.36 5.71
C THR A 97 9.46 -11.17 4.26
N GLY A 98 9.00 -9.96 3.91
CA GLY A 98 8.62 -9.64 2.53
C GLY A 98 9.79 -9.78 1.55
N ILE A 99 10.96 -9.25 1.89
CA ILE A 99 12.18 -9.34 1.08
C ILE A 99 12.55 -10.82 0.89
N ALA A 100 12.62 -11.60 1.96
CA ALA A 100 12.95 -13.02 1.91
C ALA A 100 11.98 -13.84 1.04
N LEU A 101 10.68 -13.52 1.07
CA LEU A 101 9.70 -14.16 0.19
C LEU A 101 9.87 -13.74 -1.28
N LEU A 102 10.16 -12.46 -1.54
CA LEU A 102 10.35 -11.92 -2.89
C LEU A 102 11.63 -12.44 -3.54
N THR A 103 12.68 -12.67 -2.76
CA THR A 103 13.96 -13.24 -3.19
C THR A 103 13.94 -14.77 -3.25
N GLN A 104 12.85 -15.42 -2.83
CA GLN A 104 12.77 -16.87 -2.68
C GLN A 104 13.90 -17.43 -1.79
N ALA A 105 14.20 -16.71 -0.70
CA ALA A 105 15.22 -17.09 0.26
C ALA A 105 15.00 -18.52 0.77
N GLU A 106 16.09 -19.18 1.14
CA GLU A 106 16.04 -20.52 1.70
C GLU A 106 15.20 -20.57 2.99
N ALA A 107 14.61 -21.72 3.27
CA ALA A 107 13.76 -21.94 4.44
C ALA A 107 14.40 -21.50 5.79
N PRO A 108 15.71 -21.69 6.04
CA PRO A 108 16.35 -21.20 7.26
C PRO A 108 16.21 -19.69 7.47
N VAL A 109 16.31 -18.88 6.41
CA VAL A 109 16.17 -17.42 6.49
C VAL A 109 14.76 -17.04 6.94
N LEU A 110 13.74 -17.62 6.30
CA LEU A 110 12.34 -17.39 6.67
C LEU A 110 12.04 -17.88 8.10
N SER A 111 12.65 -19.00 8.51
CA SER A 111 12.47 -19.55 9.85
C SER A 111 13.03 -18.62 10.94
N ALA A 112 14.11 -17.89 10.66
CA ALA A 112 14.72 -16.95 11.59
C ALA A 112 13.79 -15.78 11.97
N TYR A 113 12.84 -15.42 11.10
CA TYR A 113 11.87 -14.36 11.38
C TYR A 113 10.58 -14.87 12.05
N ARG A 114 10.37 -16.20 12.07
CA ARG A 114 9.12 -16.80 12.55
C ARG A 114 8.90 -16.59 14.04
N GLU A 115 9.88 -16.94 14.87
CA GLU A 115 9.77 -16.79 16.32
C GLU A 115 9.63 -15.33 16.77
N PRO A 116 10.47 -14.38 16.31
CA PRO A 116 10.26 -12.96 16.62
C PRO A 116 8.88 -12.46 16.21
N SER A 117 8.39 -12.87 15.03
CA SER A 117 7.07 -12.48 14.53
C SER A 117 5.93 -13.05 15.37
N MET A 118 6.06 -14.29 15.86
CA MET A 118 5.08 -14.90 16.77
C MET A 118 5.05 -14.19 18.12
N ALA A 119 6.22 -13.79 18.63
CA ALA A 119 6.39 -13.08 19.89
C ALA A 119 5.85 -11.65 19.88
N LEU A 120 5.59 -11.06 18.70
CA LEU A 120 4.97 -9.74 18.60
C LEU A 120 3.61 -9.72 19.29
N SER A 121 3.49 -8.86 20.31
CA SER A 121 2.25 -8.53 20.98
C SER A 121 1.75 -7.15 20.55
N LEU A 122 0.43 -6.97 20.63
CA LEU A 122 -0.21 -5.67 20.45
C LEU A 122 -0.39 -5.04 21.82
N ALA A 123 -0.17 -3.72 21.89
CA ALA A 123 -0.60 -2.94 23.05
C ALA A 123 -2.12 -3.07 23.24
N PRO A 124 -2.64 -2.86 24.46
CA PRO A 124 -4.08 -2.78 24.68
C PRO A 124 -4.75 -1.81 23.69
N PRO A 125 -5.96 -2.11 23.20
CA PRO A 125 -6.64 -1.24 22.27
C PRO A 125 -6.96 0.10 22.93
N PRO A 126 -6.73 1.23 22.24
CA PRO A 126 -7.13 2.53 22.76
C PRO A 126 -8.67 2.67 22.74
N HIS A 127 -9.18 3.64 23.51
CA HIS A 127 -10.58 4.04 23.41
C HIS A 127 -10.88 4.55 21.99
N ARG A 128 -12.08 4.26 21.45
CA ARG A 128 -12.44 4.57 20.05
C ARG A 128 -12.28 6.04 19.63
N GLN A 129 -12.39 6.98 20.58
CA GLN A 129 -12.22 8.42 20.33
C GLN A 129 -10.78 8.92 20.57
N SER A 130 -9.86 8.04 20.99
CA SER A 130 -8.46 8.40 21.22
C SER A 130 -7.76 8.67 19.90
N THR A 131 -6.90 9.68 19.87
CA THR A 131 -6.01 9.96 18.72
C THR A 131 -4.99 8.85 18.47
N GLU A 132 -4.80 7.93 19.42
CA GLU A 132 -3.90 6.78 19.29
C GLU A 132 -4.47 5.66 18.42
N VAL A 133 -5.79 5.68 18.11
CA VAL A 133 -6.46 4.63 17.32
C VAL A 133 -5.77 4.40 15.98
N SER A 134 -5.40 5.46 15.27
CA SER A 134 -4.79 5.36 13.94
C SER A 134 -3.42 4.68 13.97
N ALA A 135 -2.56 5.06 14.92
CA ALA A 135 -1.25 4.45 15.10
C ALA A 135 -1.37 2.99 15.56
N TRP A 136 -2.32 2.71 16.46
CA TRP A 136 -2.59 1.36 16.93
C TRP A 136 -3.12 0.45 15.81
N LEU A 137 -4.07 0.92 14.99
CA LEU A 137 -4.58 0.18 13.82
C LEU A 137 -3.49 -0.10 12.80
N THR A 138 -2.63 0.88 12.52
CA THR A 138 -1.49 0.71 11.60
C THR A 138 -0.56 -0.40 12.10
N ARG A 139 -0.17 -0.36 13.38
CA ARG A 139 0.68 -1.40 13.98
C ARG A 139 -0.01 -2.76 14.00
N ALA A 140 -1.29 -2.81 14.38
CA ALA A 140 -2.09 -4.04 14.41
C ALA A 140 -2.16 -4.68 13.01
N ARG A 141 -2.38 -3.87 11.98
CA ARG A 141 -2.38 -4.29 10.58
C ARG A 141 -1.04 -4.88 10.18
N THR A 142 0.09 -4.22 10.45
CA THR A 142 1.43 -4.75 10.15
C THR A 142 1.64 -6.12 10.80
N VAL A 143 1.35 -6.26 12.10
CA VAL A 143 1.53 -7.52 12.84
C VAL A 143 0.65 -8.62 12.28
N VAL A 144 -0.63 -8.34 12.00
CA VAL A 144 -1.57 -9.34 11.48
C VAL A 144 -1.16 -9.80 10.09
N LEU A 145 -0.80 -8.88 9.19
CA LEU A 145 -0.37 -9.23 7.84
C LEU A 145 0.96 -9.98 7.82
N LEU A 146 1.91 -9.61 8.68
CA LEU A 146 3.14 -10.38 8.90
C LEU A 146 2.83 -11.82 9.33
N LYS A 147 2.01 -11.98 10.38
CA LYS A 147 1.64 -13.30 10.88
C LYS A 147 0.87 -14.13 9.84
N ARG A 148 0.00 -13.50 9.03
CA ARG A 148 -0.70 -14.16 7.92
C ARG A 148 0.28 -14.65 6.84
N ARG A 149 1.26 -13.83 6.45
CA ARG A 149 2.30 -14.18 5.46
C ARG A 149 3.14 -15.39 5.89
N LEU A 150 3.44 -15.51 7.18
CA LEU A 150 4.22 -16.61 7.74
C LEU A 150 3.39 -17.87 8.08
N GLY A 151 2.06 -17.82 7.88
CA GLY A 151 1.16 -18.90 8.26
C GLY A 151 1.13 -19.15 9.77
N VAL A 152 1.29 -18.10 10.58
CA VAL A 152 1.27 -18.15 12.06
C VAL A 152 0.18 -17.29 12.68
N LEU A 153 -0.72 -16.74 11.87
CA LEU A 153 -1.84 -15.96 12.37
C LEU A 153 -2.77 -16.88 13.17
N ALA A 154 -2.87 -16.63 14.47
CA ALA A 154 -3.78 -17.35 15.35
C ALA A 154 -5.24 -16.99 15.05
N HIS A 155 -6.16 -17.85 15.48
CA HIS A 155 -7.59 -17.57 15.39
C HIS A 155 -7.95 -16.30 16.18
N SER A 156 -8.91 -15.53 15.65
CA SER A 156 -9.19 -14.14 16.02
C SER A 156 -9.86 -13.90 17.38
N GLN A 157 -9.82 -14.87 18.32
CA GLN A 157 -10.74 -14.95 19.48
C GLN A 157 -10.83 -13.66 20.31
N GLY A 158 -9.79 -12.81 20.33
CA GLY A 158 -9.83 -11.50 21.00
C GLY A 158 -9.79 -10.27 20.07
N LEU A 159 -9.00 -10.30 18.99
CA LEU A 159 -8.69 -9.08 18.23
C LEU A 159 -9.86 -8.60 17.36
N CYS A 160 -10.53 -9.49 16.63
CA CYS A 160 -11.58 -9.07 15.69
C CYS A 160 -12.79 -8.43 16.37
N PRO A 161 -13.31 -8.95 17.51
CA PRO A 161 -14.36 -8.26 18.27
C PRO A 161 -13.95 -6.85 18.72
N ILE A 162 -12.68 -6.68 19.13
CA ILE A 162 -12.12 -5.38 19.48
C ILE A 162 -12.13 -4.45 18.27
N ILE A 163 -11.61 -4.89 17.12
CA ILE A 163 -11.62 -4.08 15.89
C ILE A 163 -13.06 -3.66 15.55
N VAL A 164 -14.00 -4.60 15.50
CA VAL A 164 -15.42 -4.30 15.21
C VAL A 164 -16.00 -3.28 16.19
N SER A 165 -15.62 -3.34 17.48
CA SER A 165 -16.10 -2.38 18.50
C SER A 165 -15.59 -0.94 18.30
N LEU A 166 -14.51 -0.75 17.53
CA LEU A 166 -13.99 0.57 17.18
C LEU A 166 -14.77 1.22 16.02
N MET A 167 -15.60 0.46 15.31
CA MET A 167 -16.37 0.97 14.19
C MET A 167 -17.47 1.93 14.68
N HIS A 168 -17.64 3.04 13.96
CA HIS A 168 -18.73 4.00 14.18
C HIS A 168 -18.97 4.81 12.91
N ASP A 169 -20.21 5.25 12.68
CA ASP A 169 -20.64 6.02 11.50
C ASP A 169 -20.20 5.42 10.15
N GLY A 170 -20.09 4.09 10.10
CA GLY A 170 -19.70 3.33 8.92
C GLY A 170 -18.18 3.18 8.71
N GLY A 171 -17.32 3.77 9.55
CA GLY A 171 -15.87 3.68 9.38
C GLY A 171 -15.11 3.54 10.71
N PHE A 172 -13.79 3.68 10.62
CA PHE A 172 -12.85 3.52 11.74
C PHE A 172 -11.97 4.77 11.90
N GLY A 173 -11.40 4.94 13.08
CA GLY A 173 -10.57 6.09 13.47
C GLY A 173 -11.21 6.94 14.58
N PRO A 174 -10.50 7.93 15.14
CA PRO A 174 -11.08 8.86 16.14
C PRO A 174 -12.20 9.71 15.54
N GLY A 175 -12.03 10.06 14.26
CA GLY A 175 -13.11 10.41 13.34
C GLY A 175 -13.02 9.45 12.15
N PRO A 176 -14.14 8.86 11.68
CA PRO A 176 -14.14 7.90 10.59
C PRO A 176 -13.39 8.42 9.36
N ASN A 177 -12.35 7.73 8.94
CA ASN A 177 -11.54 8.11 7.78
C ASN A 177 -11.10 6.90 6.95
N LEU A 178 -10.64 7.17 5.73
CA LEU A 178 -10.32 6.14 4.75
C LEU A 178 -9.16 5.23 5.17
N LEU A 179 -8.07 5.79 5.70
CA LEU A 179 -6.84 5.03 6.01
C LEU A 179 -7.03 4.09 7.20
N ASP A 180 -7.68 4.58 8.26
CA ASP A 180 -8.01 3.77 9.42
C ASP A 180 -9.03 2.68 9.06
N THR A 181 -9.99 3.02 8.21
CA THR A 181 -10.97 2.05 7.71
C THR A 181 -10.30 0.95 6.91
N LEU A 182 -9.38 1.29 5.99
CA LEU A 182 -8.60 0.30 5.25
C LEU A 182 -7.83 -0.63 6.20
N SER A 183 -7.14 -0.05 7.19
CA SER A 183 -6.35 -0.82 8.15
C SER A 183 -7.21 -1.81 8.92
N ALA A 184 -8.38 -1.38 9.40
CA ALA A 184 -9.31 -2.22 10.13
C ALA A 184 -9.89 -3.35 9.25
N ILE A 185 -10.35 -3.04 8.04
CA ILE A 185 -10.95 -4.07 7.17
C ILE A 185 -9.92 -5.07 6.66
N GLU A 186 -8.67 -4.69 6.48
CA GLU A 186 -7.59 -5.63 6.13
C GLU A 186 -7.24 -6.56 7.29
N ILE A 187 -7.28 -6.07 8.55
CA ILE A 187 -7.14 -6.93 9.73
C ILE A 187 -8.29 -7.95 9.78
N LEU A 188 -9.53 -7.51 9.59
CA LEU A 188 -10.71 -8.38 9.62
C LEU A 188 -10.70 -9.38 8.47
N ALA A 189 -10.38 -8.94 7.24
CA ALA A 189 -10.22 -9.80 6.08
C ALA A 189 -9.07 -10.81 6.27
N ALA A 190 -7.99 -10.41 6.94
CA ALA A 190 -6.88 -11.30 7.27
C ALA A 190 -7.26 -12.41 8.26
N HIS A 191 -8.39 -12.30 8.96
CA HIS A 191 -8.98 -13.35 9.79
C HIS A 191 -10.23 -13.96 9.15
N ASP A 192 -10.47 -13.68 7.87
CA ASP A 192 -11.62 -14.17 7.11
C ASP A 192 -12.97 -13.80 7.75
N VAL A 193 -13.01 -12.66 8.47
CA VAL A 193 -14.23 -12.11 9.06
C VAL A 193 -15.08 -11.44 7.96
N PRO A 194 -16.38 -11.75 7.87
CA PRO A 194 -17.27 -11.09 6.92
C PRO A 194 -17.34 -9.57 7.12
N LEU A 195 -17.18 -8.80 6.04
CA LEU A 195 -17.17 -7.34 6.05
C LEU A 195 -18.54 -6.70 5.77
N ALA A 196 -19.62 -7.45 5.90
CA ALA A 196 -21.00 -6.97 5.75
C ALA A 196 -21.45 -6.17 6.99
N MET A 197 -20.64 -5.20 7.42
CA MET A 197 -20.89 -4.39 8.61
C MET A 197 -21.82 -3.20 8.29
N PRO A 198 -22.74 -2.83 9.21
CA PRO A 198 -23.70 -1.76 8.96
C PRO A 198 -23.03 -0.43 8.56
N GLY A 199 -23.43 0.10 7.40
CA GLY A 199 -22.97 1.40 6.92
C GLY A 199 -21.56 1.43 6.32
N LEU A 200 -20.78 0.34 6.36
CA LEU A 200 -19.41 0.32 5.83
C LEU A 200 -19.34 0.58 4.33
N ALA A 201 -20.10 -0.18 3.54
CA ALA A 201 -20.13 -0.02 2.10
C ALA A 201 -20.61 1.38 1.70
N ARG A 202 -21.61 1.91 2.42
CA ARG A 202 -22.11 3.28 2.22
C ARG A 202 -21.04 4.33 2.56
N PHE A 203 -20.30 4.15 3.65
CA PHE A 203 -19.20 5.05 4.02
C PHE A 203 -18.14 5.10 2.93
N ILE A 204 -17.67 3.95 2.43
CA ILE A 204 -16.69 3.92 1.33
C ILE A 204 -17.26 4.52 0.05
N ASP A 205 -18.53 4.27 -0.26
CA ASP A 205 -19.21 4.89 -1.41
C ASP A 205 -19.21 6.42 -1.29
N GLU A 206 -19.60 6.97 -0.14
CA GLU A 206 -19.63 8.42 0.15
C GLU A 206 -18.26 9.11 0.02
N LEU A 207 -17.16 8.38 0.20
CA LEU A 207 -15.80 8.92 0.04
C LEU A 207 -15.33 8.97 -1.42
N GLN A 208 -16.02 8.27 -2.34
CA GLN A 208 -15.71 8.35 -3.77
C GLN A 208 -16.16 9.71 -4.32
N HIS A 209 -15.23 10.46 -4.91
CA HIS A 209 -15.48 11.81 -5.39
C HIS A 209 -14.92 12.01 -6.80
N PRO A 210 -15.67 12.63 -7.75
CA PRO A 210 -15.23 12.75 -9.14
C PRO A 210 -13.97 13.60 -9.30
N SER A 211 -13.76 14.61 -8.44
CA SER A 211 -12.62 15.54 -8.54
C SER A 211 -11.40 15.17 -7.70
N CYS A 212 -11.50 14.17 -6.81
CA CYS A 212 -10.38 13.81 -5.91
C CYS A 212 -10.14 12.31 -5.88
N THR A 213 -10.82 11.54 -6.75
CA THR A 213 -10.94 10.09 -6.72
C THR A 213 -11.55 9.53 -5.43
N PHE A 214 -10.86 9.68 -4.30
CA PHE A 214 -11.30 9.38 -2.95
C PHE A 214 -10.93 10.50 -1.98
N THR A 215 -11.80 10.79 -1.01
CA THR A 215 -11.52 11.72 0.08
C THR A 215 -11.12 11.00 1.37
N MET A 216 -10.32 11.65 2.21
CA MET A 216 -9.95 11.10 3.53
C MET A 216 -11.16 10.95 4.45
N THR A 217 -12.04 11.96 4.46
CA THR A 217 -13.29 12.01 5.24
C THR A 217 -14.41 12.53 4.35
N ARG A 218 -15.66 12.51 4.82
CA ARG A 218 -16.82 13.03 4.07
C ARG A 218 -16.67 14.51 3.66
N THR A 219 -15.92 15.28 4.43
CA THR A 219 -15.78 16.72 4.26
C THR A 219 -14.45 17.15 3.65
N SER A 220 -13.41 16.32 3.71
CA SER A 220 -12.11 16.69 3.13
C SER A 220 -12.14 16.68 1.60
N ARG A 221 -11.36 17.57 0.99
CA ARG A 221 -11.27 17.74 -0.47
C ARG A 221 -9.82 17.91 -0.90
N MET A 222 -9.00 16.90 -0.58
CA MET A 222 -7.59 16.85 -0.95
C MET A 222 -7.36 15.59 -1.77
N GLU A 223 -6.82 15.76 -2.97
CA GLU A 223 -6.45 14.65 -3.82
C GLU A 223 -5.01 14.22 -3.50
N ARG A 224 -4.82 12.94 -3.21
CA ARG A 224 -3.52 12.34 -2.89
C ARG A 224 -3.45 10.90 -3.39
N LEU A 225 -2.29 10.48 -3.88
CA LEU A 225 -2.05 9.12 -4.37
C LEU A 225 -2.40 8.08 -3.31
N GLU A 226 -2.00 8.32 -2.07
CA GLU A 226 -2.25 7.43 -0.93
C GLU A 226 -3.75 7.22 -0.70
N LEU A 227 -4.57 8.27 -0.89
CA LEU A 227 -6.02 8.18 -0.75
C LEU A 227 -6.65 7.42 -1.92
N ALA A 228 -6.19 7.68 -3.15
CA ALA A 228 -6.65 6.93 -4.31
C ALA A 228 -6.33 5.43 -4.17
N ALA A 229 -5.09 5.10 -3.78
CA ALA A 229 -4.65 3.73 -3.52
C ALA A 229 -5.47 3.07 -2.39
N ALA A 230 -5.67 3.78 -1.27
CA ALA A 230 -6.44 3.26 -0.15
C ALA A 230 -7.92 3.02 -0.50
N GLY A 231 -8.53 3.93 -1.24
CA GLY A 231 -9.91 3.80 -1.70
C GLY A 231 -10.13 2.62 -2.64
N VAL A 232 -9.25 2.47 -3.64
CA VAL A 232 -9.27 1.31 -4.53
C VAL A 232 -9.06 0.01 -3.76
N ALA A 233 -8.16 0.00 -2.77
CA ALA A 233 -7.95 -1.16 -1.89
C ALA A 233 -9.22 -1.49 -1.07
N CYS A 234 -9.87 -0.48 -0.48
CA CYS A 234 -11.16 -0.66 0.22
C CYS A 234 -12.21 -1.27 -0.70
N CYS A 235 -12.40 -0.73 -1.91
CA CYS A 235 -13.34 -1.27 -2.88
C CYS A 235 -13.04 -2.73 -3.23
N ARG A 236 -11.76 -3.10 -3.42
CA ARG A 236 -11.37 -4.49 -3.69
C ARG A 236 -11.66 -5.43 -2.53
N VAL A 237 -11.29 -5.03 -1.31
CA VAL A 237 -11.50 -5.83 -0.09
C VAL A 237 -12.99 -6.05 0.15
N LEU A 238 -13.82 -5.02 -0.09
CA LEU A 238 -15.28 -5.08 0.04
C LEU A 238 -15.99 -5.66 -1.18
N LYS A 239 -15.28 -5.89 -2.28
CA LYS A 239 -15.84 -6.30 -3.58
C LYS A 239 -16.91 -5.32 -4.09
N THR A 240 -16.68 -4.02 -3.89
CA THR A 240 -17.53 -2.93 -4.39
C THR A 240 -16.88 -2.23 -5.59
N PRO A 241 -17.66 -1.57 -6.47
CA PRO A 241 -17.11 -0.88 -7.63
C PRO A 241 -16.37 0.41 -7.24
N VAL A 242 -15.34 0.73 -8.03
CA VAL A 242 -14.72 2.06 -8.06
C VAL A 242 -15.47 2.91 -9.10
N ARG A 243 -16.37 3.78 -8.65
CA ARG A 243 -17.27 4.60 -9.48
C ARG A 243 -16.52 5.52 -10.44
N TYR A 244 -15.44 6.13 -9.96
CA TYR A 244 -14.63 7.09 -10.70
C TYR A 244 -13.27 6.46 -11.09
N ALA A 245 -13.29 5.22 -11.60
CA ALA A 245 -12.07 4.48 -11.91
C ALA A 245 -11.22 5.14 -13.00
N THR A 246 -11.85 5.84 -13.94
CA THR A 246 -11.14 6.55 -15.03
C THR A 246 -10.42 7.78 -14.49
N GLU A 247 -11.08 8.53 -13.61
CA GLU A 247 -10.53 9.69 -12.91
C GLU A 247 -9.39 9.26 -12.00
N ALA A 248 -9.58 8.16 -11.24
CA ALA A 248 -8.53 7.53 -10.44
C ALA A 248 -7.28 7.25 -11.25
N LEU A 249 -7.46 6.63 -12.42
CA LEU A 249 -6.37 6.28 -13.30
C LEU A 249 -5.62 7.53 -13.79
N ARG A 250 -6.37 8.53 -14.29
CA ARG A 250 -5.78 9.78 -14.80
C ARG A 250 -4.99 10.50 -13.72
N PHE A 251 -5.53 10.60 -12.51
CA PHE A 251 -4.85 11.22 -11.39
C PHE A 251 -3.57 10.47 -11.04
N ILE A 252 -3.62 9.15 -10.87
CA ILE A 252 -2.44 8.35 -10.54
C ILE A 252 -1.37 8.48 -11.63
N LEU A 253 -1.74 8.44 -12.91
CA LEU A 253 -0.81 8.64 -14.02
C LEU A 253 -0.19 10.04 -13.99
N ALA A 254 -0.95 11.08 -13.64
CA ALA A 254 -0.45 12.44 -13.48
C ALA A 254 0.53 12.60 -12.30
N CYS A 255 0.47 11.71 -11.30
CA CYS A 255 1.47 11.65 -10.23
C CYS A 255 2.80 11.04 -10.65
N GLN A 256 2.93 10.51 -11.87
CA GLN A 256 4.20 9.98 -12.35
C GLN A 256 5.14 11.11 -12.75
N THR A 257 6.34 11.09 -12.19
CA THR A 257 7.36 12.10 -12.46
C THR A 257 8.14 11.80 -13.74
N GLN A 258 8.88 12.80 -14.23
CA GLN A 258 9.79 12.65 -15.37
C GLN A 258 10.85 11.55 -15.20
N HIS A 259 11.18 11.20 -13.94
CA HIS A 259 12.14 10.16 -13.61
C HIS A 259 11.51 8.76 -13.49
N GLY A 260 10.19 8.65 -13.69
CA GLY A 260 9.46 7.38 -13.71
C GLY A 260 8.83 6.96 -12.37
N GLY A 261 9.29 7.48 -11.24
CA GLY A 261 8.68 7.25 -9.93
C GLY A 261 7.39 8.05 -9.75
N PHE A 262 6.56 7.66 -8.79
CA PHE A 262 5.30 8.36 -8.46
C PHE A 262 5.40 9.15 -7.17
N ALA A 263 4.73 10.29 -7.15
CA ALA A 263 4.65 11.22 -6.03
C ALA A 263 3.24 11.32 -5.44
N ALA A 264 3.10 12.00 -4.30
CA ALA A 264 1.81 12.07 -3.60
C ALA A 264 0.75 12.88 -4.37
N ALA A 265 1.21 13.80 -5.22
CA ALA A 265 0.42 14.63 -6.11
C ALA A 265 1.25 14.94 -7.38
N PRO A 266 0.63 15.44 -8.47
CA PRO A 266 1.36 15.96 -9.61
C PRO A 266 2.42 16.98 -9.19
N ASP A 267 3.57 16.97 -9.88
CA ASP A 267 4.72 17.87 -9.65
C ASP A 267 5.44 17.73 -8.29
N ALA A 268 4.99 16.82 -7.41
CA ALA A 268 5.69 16.51 -6.16
C ALA A 268 6.89 15.56 -6.39
N LEU A 269 7.73 15.40 -5.35
CA LEU A 269 8.87 14.48 -5.40
C LEU A 269 8.40 13.02 -5.31
N PRO A 270 8.94 12.12 -6.14
CA PRO A 270 8.52 10.73 -6.15
C PRO A 270 9.19 9.96 -5.02
N ASP A 271 8.55 8.94 -4.45
CA ASP A 271 9.24 7.99 -3.56
C ASP A 271 8.90 6.54 -3.90
N ILE A 272 9.66 5.60 -3.34
CA ILE A 272 9.55 4.18 -3.69
C ILE A 272 8.24 3.57 -3.13
N VAL A 273 7.77 4.03 -1.97
CA VAL A 273 6.53 3.55 -1.34
C VAL A 273 5.32 3.97 -2.19
N LEU A 274 5.27 5.23 -2.61
CA LEU A 274 4.22 5.76 -3.48
C LEU A 274 4.29 5.15 -4.88
N THR A 275 5.48 4.90 -5.40
CA THR A 275 5.67 4.15 -6.66
C THR A 275 5.07 2.75 -6.56
N HIS A 276 5.32 2.04 -5.46
CA HIS A 276 4.70 0.74 -5.21
C HIS A 276 3.18 0.82 -5.12
N GLN A 277 2.63 1.78 -4.38
CA GLN A 277 1.19 1.98 -4.25
C GLN A 277 0.53 2.33 -5.60
N ALA A 278 1.15 3.20 -6.41
CA ALA A 278 0.68 3.54 -7.74
C ALA A 278 0.63 2.32 -8.65
N VAL A 279 1.74 1.58 -8.77
CA VAL A 279 1.81 0.40 -9.65
C VAL A 279 0.76 -0.64 -9.26
N ALA A 280 0.63 -0.95 -7.97
CA ALA A 280 -0.39 -1.88 -7.48
C ALA A 280 -1.81 -1.40 -7.81
N THR A 281 -2.07 -0.09 -7.69
CA THR A 281 -3.38 0.51 -7.95
C THR A 281 -3.70 0.60 -9.44
N LEU A 282 -2.73 0.96 -10.29
CA LEU A 282 -2.89 0.97 -11.75
C LEU A 282 -3.22 -0.43 -12.29
N LEU A 283 -2.49 -1.46 -11.83
CA LEU A 283 -2.77 -2.85 -12.22
C LEU A 283 -4.16 -3.29 -11.75
N ALA A 284 -4.55 -2.91 -10.53
CA ALA A 284 -5.88 -3.18 -10.00
C ALA A 284 -6.99 -2.54 -10.85
N LEU A 285 -6.84 -1.25 -11.19
CA LEU A 285 -7.81 -0.50 -11.99
C LEU A 285 -7.85 -0.96 -13.46
N ASN A 286 -6.73 -1.41 -14.01
CA ASN A 286 -6.62 -1.92 -15.38
C ASN A 286 -7.15 -3.36 -15.53
N ALA A 287 -7.23 -4.11 -14.43
CA ALA A 287 -7.88 -5.41 -14.37
C ALA A 287 -9.42 -5.31 -14.24
N LEU A 288 -9.96 -4.11 -13.98
CA LEU A 288 -11.41 -3.89 -14.00
C LEU A 288 -11.92 -3.92 -15.45
N PRO A 289 -13.11 -4.51 -15.70
CA PRO A 289 -13.70 -4.62 -17.02
C PRO A 289 -14.00 -3.26 -17.67
#